data_AF-A0A6B3FSE9-F1
#
_entry.id   AF-A0A6B3FSE9-F1
#
_cell.length_a   1.000
_cell.length_b   1.000
_cell.length_c   1.000
_cell.angle_alpha   90.00
_cell.angle_beta   90.00
_cell.angle_gamma   90.00
#
_symmetry.space_group_name_H-M   'P 1'
#
loop_
_entity.id
_entity.type
_entity.pdbx_description
1 polymer ?
#
loop_
_entity_poly.entity_id
_entity_poly.type
_entity_poly.pdbx_seq_one_letter_code
_entity_poly.pdbx_strand_id
1 'polypeptide(L)' 'KEMIRVNHYGADATRGAVLSSLAALGAALTDAGRQVDVEAARRAVSETWPSR' A
#
# COMPACT_ATOMS: atom_id res chain seq x y z
N LYS A 1 5.82 17.64 9.98
CA LYS A 1 5.80 16.55 8.97
C LYS A 1 4.34 16.35 8.60
N GLU A 2 3.96 16.70 7.38
CA GLU A 2 2.59 16.48 6.93
C GLU A 2 2.44 15.03 6.49
N MET A 3 1.40 14.34 6.98
CA MET A 3 1.17 12.92 6.73
C MET A 3 -0.27 12.74 6.27
N ILE A 4 -0.44 12.07 5.13
CA ILE A 4 -1.76 11.61 4.68
C ILE A 4 -1.91 10.17 5.14
N ARG A 5 -2.92 9.91 5.98
CA ARG A 5 -3.29 8.56 6.43
C ARG A 5 -4.51 8.10 5.67
N VAL A 6 -4.36 7.05 4.88
CA VAL A 6 -5.47 6.34 4.22
C VAL A 6 -5.73 5.07 5.01
N ASN A 7 -6.97 4.86 5.45
CA ASN A 7 -7.36 3.63 6.11
C ASN A 7 -8.42 2.92 5.28
N HIS A 8 -8.33 1.61 5.19
CA HIS A 8 -9.34 0.75 4.56
C HIS A 8 -9.87 -0.23 5.60
N TYR A 9 -11.19 -0.37 5.73
CA TYR A 9 -11.85 -1.11 6.81
C TYR A 9 -12.97 -2.00 6.27
N GLY A 10 -13.33 -3.02 7.06
CA GLY A 10 -14.44 -3.94 6.74
C GLY A 10 -14.00 -5.16 5.93
N ALA A 11 -14.98 -5.99 5.54
CA ALA A 11 -14.74 -7.25 4.84
C ALA A 11 -14.00 -7.09 3.50
N ASP A 12 -14.16 -5.92 2.86
CA ASP A 12 -13.52 -5.61 1.58
C ASP A 12 -12.07 -5.12 1.71
N ALA A 13 -11.56 -4.95 2.94
CA ALA A 13 -10.15 -4.67 3.22
C ALA A 13 -9.28 -5.92 3.08
N THR A 14 -9.46 -6.63 1.97
CA THR A 14 -8.72 -7.85 1.65
C THR A 14 -7.25 -7.54 1.36
N ARG A 15 -6.37 -8.51 1.59
CA ARG A 15 -4.93 -8.41 1.23
C ARG A 15 -4.74 -7.97 -0.23
N GLY A 16 -5.53 -8.54 -1.14
CA GLY A 16 -5.48 -8.19 -2.57
C GLY A 16 -5.88 -6.75 -2.83
N ALA A 17 -6.97 -6.27 -2.23
CA ALA A 17 -7.40 -4.88 -2.36
C ALA A 17 -6.35 -3.89 -1.83
N VAL A 18 -5.72 -4.19 -0.69
CA VAL A 18 -4.64 -3.37 -0.11
C VAL A 18 -3.42 -3.36 -1.02
N LEU A 19 -2.97 -4.51 -1.54
CA LEU A 19 -1.84 -4.59 -2.46
C LEU A 19 -2.08 -3.79 -3.75
N SER A 20 -3.25 -3.95 -4.37
CA SER A 20 -3.63 -3.21 -5.58
C SER A 20 -3.68 -1.71 -5.33
N SER A 21 -4.23 -1.28 -4.19
CA SER A 21 -4.31 0.13 -3.82
C SER A 21 -2.93 0.76 -3.61
N LEU A 22 -2.03 0.05 -2.90
CA LEU A 22 -0.65 0.52 -2.70
C LEU A 22 0.15 0.57 -4.00
N ALA A 23 -0.05 -0.39 -4.91
CA ALA A 23 0.57 -0.38 -6.23
C ALA A 23 0.10 0.83 -7.06
N ALA A 24 -1.21 1.08 -7.10
CA ALA A 24 -1.78 2.22 -7.81
C ALA A 24 -1.30 3.56 -7.23
N LEU A 25 -1.27 3.69 -5.90
CA LEU A 25 -0.76 4.88 -5.24
C LEU A 25 0.74 5.09 -5.51
N GLY A 26 1.54 4.02 -5.46
CA GLY A 26 2.97 4.08 -5.75
C GLY A 26 3.27 4.53 -7.18
N ALA A 27 2.49 4.06 -8.15
CA ALA A 27 2.56 4.52 -9.54
C ALA A 27 2.24 6.01 -9.66
N ALA A 28 1.10 6.46 -9.09
CA ALA A 28 0.70 7.87 -9.14
C ALA A 28 1.72 8.82 -8.48
N LEU A 29 2.32 8.40 -7.36
CA LEU A 29 3.36 9.18 -6.68
C LEU A 29 4.67 9.22 -7.50
N THR A 30 5.00 8.12 -8.17
CA THR A 30 6.15 8.05 -9.08
C THR A 30 5.97 8.99 -10.28
N ASP A 31 4.77 8.98 -10.88
CA ASP A 31 4.40 9.90 -11.97
C ASP A 31 4.46 11.37 -11.51
N ALA A 32 4.17 11.64 -10.24
CA ALA A 32 4.32 12.95 -9.60
C ALA A 32 5.78 13.29 -9.21
N GLY A 33 6.77 12.49 -9.63
CA GLY A 33 8.19 12.73 -9.39
C GLY A 33 8.64 12.44 -7.96
N ARG A 34 7.95 11.53 -7.24
CA ARG A 34 8.35 11.08 -5.90
C ARG A 34 8.97 9.70 -5.94
N GLN A 35 10.02 9.52 -5.14
CA GLN A 35 10.59 8.21 -4.92
C GLN A 35 9.70 7.42 -3.96
N VAL A 36 9.30 6.22 -4.38
CA VAL A 36 8.44 5.32 -3.60
C VAL A 36 9.13 3.96 -3.50
N ASP A 37 9.20 3.41 -2.30
CA ASP A 37 9.64 2.03 -2.07
C ASP A 37 8.44 1.08 -2.09
N VAL A 38 8.07 0.64 -3.30
CA VAL A 38 6.94 -0.28 -3.53
C VAL A 38 7.21 -1.65 -2.89
N GLU A 39 8.47 -2.08 -2.83
CA GLU A 39 8.81 -3.39 -2.28
C GLU A 39 8.73 -3.39 -0.75
N ALA A 40 9.13 -2.30 -0.09
CA ALA A 40 8.86 -2.11 1.33
C ALA A 40 7.35 -2.11 1.64
N ALA A 41 6.53 -1.47 0.80
CA ALA A 41 5.08 -1.50 0.97
C ALA A 41 4.52 -2.93 0.89
N ARG A 42 5.00 -3.75 -0.07
CA ARG A 42 4.60 -5.16 -0.22
C ARG A 42 5.04 -6.03 0.97
N ARG A 43 6.25 -5.81 1.49
CA ARG A 43 6.73 -6.49 2.70
C ARG A 43 5.85 -6.17 3.91
N ALA A 44 5.55 -4.90 4.14
CA ALA A 44 4.69 -4.47 5.25
C ALA A 44 3.29 -5.11 5.19
N VAL A 45 2.69 -5.22 4.00
CA VAL A 45 1.43 -5.95 3.83
C VAL A 45 1.58 -7.43 4.15
N SER A 46 2.67 -8.05 3.68
CA SER A 46 2.92 -9.48 3.91
C SER A 46 3.20 -9.81 5.38
N GLU A 47 3.80 -8.90 6.14
CA GLU A 47 3.97 -9.03 7.59
C GLU A 47 2.63 -8.94 8.34
N THR A 48 1.67 -8.17 7.82
CA THR A 48 0.32 -8.03 8.39
C THR A 48 -0.56 -9.26 8.08
N TRP A 49 -0.42 -9.82 6.87
CA TRP A 49 -1.07 -11.06 6.45
C TRP A 49 -0.03 -12.15 6.15
N PRO A 50 0.57 -12.77 7.19
CA PRO A 50 1.53 -13.84 6.98
C PRO A 50 0.91 -14.95 6.14
N SER A 51 1.61 -15.35 5.09
CA SER A 51 1.28 -16.55 4.31
C SER A 51 1.29 -17.73 5.29
N ARG A 52 0.15 -18.41 5.45
CA ARG A 52 0.12 -19.70 6.14
C ARG A 52 0.85 -20.74 5.30
#